data_AF-A0A965M6T1-F1
#
_entry.id   AF-A0A965M6T1-F1
#
_cell.length_a   1.000
_cell.length_b   1.000
_cell.length_c   1.000
_cell.angle_alpha   90.00
_cell.angle_beta   90.00
_cell.angle_gamma   90.00
#
_symmetry.space_group_name_H-M   'P 1'
#
loop_
_entity.id
_entity.type
_entity.pdbx_description
1 polymer ?
#
loop_
_entity_poly.entity_id
_entity_poly.type
_entity_poly.pdbx_seq_one_letter_code
_entity_poly.pdbx_strand_id
1 'polypeptide(L)'
;MQHQDRIERRIVVEYGRRYVYITMTDADGKLIPGFEEVFSQPFLLDRKDAWEEAGDCWQDVYQFVSDTCVWPLPEAEDGQAESGEEDAS
;
A
#
# COMPACT_ATOMS: atom_id res chain seq x y z
N MET A 1 -0.33 -4.52 26.40
CA MET A 1 0.63 -4.70 25.29
C MET A 1 -0.18 -5.11 24.08
N GLN A 2 -0.30 -4.25 23.07
CA GLN A 2 -0.92 -4.63 21.80
C GLN A 2 -0.07 -5.75 21.19
N HIS A 3 -0.68 -6.89 20.86
CA HIS A 3 -0.03 -7.89 20.04
C HIS A 3 0.31 -7.22 18.71
N GLN A 4 1.60 -7.04 18.41
CA GLN A 4 2.01 -6.68 17.06
C GLN A 4 1.53 -7.80 16.14
N ASP A 5 0.67 -7.43 15.20
CA ASP A 5 0.18 -8.35 14.19
C ASP A 5 1.37 -8.92 13.40
N ARG A 6 1.27 -10.18 13.01
CA ARG A 6 2.36 -10.87 12.32
C ARG A 6 2.32 -10.50 10.84
N ILE A 7 3.46 -10.06 10.29
CA ILE A 7 3.60 -9.86 8.85
C ILE A 7 3.57 -11.24 8.17
N GLU A 8 2.62 -11.46 7.27
CA GLU A 8 2.51 -12.71 6.50
C GLU A 8 3.21 -12.62 5.13
N ARG A 9 3.14 -11.44 4.50
CA ARG A 9 3.67 -11.16 3.15
C ARG A 9 4.21 -9.74 3.07
N ARG A 10 5.18 -9.54 2.18
CA ARG A 10 5.66 -8.20 1.81
C ARG A 10 5.64 -8.06 0.29
N ILE A 11 5.14 -6.92 -0.19
CA ILE A 11 5.29 -6.49 -1.58
C ILE A 11 6.42 -5.48 -1.59
N VAL A 12 7.43 -5.71 -2.43
CA VAL A 12 8.61 -4.86 -2.53
C VAL A 12 8.69 -4.30 -3.95
N VAL A 13 8.82 -2.99 -4.06
CA VAL A 13 9.05 -2.29 -5.32
C VAL A 13 10.45 -1.68 -5.29
N GLU A 14 11.32 -2.08 -6.22
CA GLU A 14 12.71 -1.64 -6.29
C GLU A 14 12.95 -0.79 -7.54
N TYR A 15 13.38 0.45 -7.34
CA TYR A 15 13.66 1.39 -8.42
C TYR A 15 15.14 1.39 -8.80
N GLY A 16 15.44 0.82 -9.97
CA GLY A 16 16.67 1.07 -10.69
C GLY A 16 16.53 2.24 -11.64
N ARG A 17 17.64 2.69 -12.24
CA ARG A 17 17.63 3.78 -13.22
C ARG A 17 17.05 3.40 -14.58
N ARG A 18 16.94 2.10 -14.87
CA ARG A 18 16.48 1.55 -16.16
C ARG A 18 15.31 0.58 -16.01
N TYR A 19 15.22 -0.09 -14.86
CA TYR A 19 14.24 -1.12 -14.59
C TYR A 19 13.66 -0.90 -13.21
N VAL A 20 12.38 -1.22 -13.06
CA VAL A 20 11.67 -1.30 -11.79
C VAL A 20 11.27 -2.75 -11.58
N TYR A 21 11.47 -3.26 -10.37
CA TYR A 21 11.17 -4.64 -10.00
C TYR A 21 10.03 -4.65 -9.00
N ILE A 22 9.06 -5.54 -9.17
CA ILE A 22 8.03 -5.80 -8.17
C ILE A 22 8.15 -7.26 -7.76
N THR A 23 8.32 -7.50 -6.46
CA THR A 23 8.42 -8.85 -5.91
C THR A 23 7.50 -9.05 -4.71
N MET A 24 7.06 -10.29 -4.51
CA MET A 24 6.42 -10.70 -3.27
C MET A 24 7.35 -11.61 -2.47
N THR A 25 7.47 -11.31 -1.17
CA THR A 25 8.26 -12.10 -0.23
C THR A 25 7.40 -12.57 0.94
N ASP A 26 7.87 -13.61 1.63
CA ASP A 26 7.31 -14.00 2.92
C ASP A 26 7.75 -13.07 4.06
N ALA A 27 7.33 -13.39 5.29
CA ALA A 27 7.66 -12.63 6.50
C ALA A 27 9.19 -12.43 6.67
N ASP A 28 9.98 -13.43 6.27
CA ASP A 28 11.43 -13.50 6.41
C ASP A 28 12.17 -12.87 5.22
N GLY A 29 11.45 -12.38 4.22
CA GLY A 29 12.00 -11.74 3.03
C GLY A 29 12.41 -12.71 1.92
N LYS A 30 12.02 -13.99 2.01
CA LYS A 30 12.27 -14.95 0.93
C LYS A 30 11.28 -14.72 -0.21
N LEU A 31 11.82 -14.63 -1.43
CA LEU A 31 11.02 -14.49 -2.66
C LEU A 31 10.06 -15.67 -2.84
N ILE A 32 8.82 -15.33 -3.20
CA ILE A 32 7.79 -16.30 -3.54
C ILE A 32 7.88 -16.56 -5.05
N PRO A 33 8.11 -17.82 -5.48
CA PRO A 33 8.17 -18.14 -6.90
C PRO A 33 6.89 -17.75 -7.64
N GLY A 34 7.03 -17.12 -8.81
CA GLY A 34 5.91 -16.68 -9.64
C GLY A 34 5.33 -15.32 -9.30
N PHE A 35 5.89 -14.60 -8.32
CA PHE A 35 5.52 -13.22 -7.97
C PHE A 35 6.72 -12.29 -8.11
N GLU A 36 7.32 -12.28 -9.30
CA GLU A 36 8.41 -11.39 -9.69
C GLU A 36 8.07 -10.80 -11.06
N GLU A 37 8.12 -9.48 -11.16
CA GLU A 37 7.87 -8.75 -12.40
C GLU A 37 8.93 -7.67 -12.61
N VAL A 38 9.29 -7.44 -13.87
CA VAL A 38 10.30 -6.45 -14.26
C VAL A 38 9.75 -5.51 -15.32
N PHE A 39 9.78 -4.22 -15.01
CA PHE A 39 9.31 -3.16 -15.90
C PHE A 39 10.49 -2.37 -16.43
N SER A 40 10.54 -2.15 -17.74
CA SER A 40 11.54 -1.28 -18.35
C SER A 40 11.06 0.16 -18.36
N GLN A 41 11.86 1.06 -17.82
CA GLN A 41 11.62 2.49 -17.94
C GLN A 41 11.88 2.95 -19.38
N PRO A 42 11.11 3.93 -19.89
CA PRO A 42 11.23 4.40 -21.27
C PRO A 42 12.61 5.00 -21.58
N PHE A 43 13.27 5.57 -20.58
CA PHE A 43 14.61 6.14 -20.66
C PHE A 43 15.43 5.80 -19.42
N LEU A 44 16.75 6.01 -19.52
CA LEU A 44 17.64 5.87 -18.37
C LEU A 44 17.51 7.13 -17.51
N LEU A 45 16.90 6.99 -16.34
CA LEU A 45 16.73 8.09 -15.38
C LEU A 45 18.08 8.50 -14.78
N ASP A 46 18.17 9.73 -14.31
CA ASP A 46 19.21 10.09 -13.37
C ASP A 46 18.87 9.56 -11.96
N ARG A 47 19.77 9.78 -10.99
CA ARG A 47 19.56 9.27 -9.63
C ARG A 47 18.43 9.98 -8.91
N LYS A 48 18.26 11.29 -9.17
CA LYS A 48 17.26 12.11 -8.51
C LYS A 48 15.87 11.74 -9.02
N ASP A 49 15.71 11.64 -10.34
CA ASP A 49 14.44 11.27 -10.95
C ASP A 49 13.99 9.89 -10.46
N ALA A 50 14.89 8.90 -10.41
CA ALA A 50 14.55 7.57 -9.89
C ALA A 50 14.08 7.57 -8.43
N TRP A 51 14.51 8.55 -7.63
CA TRP A 51 14.05 8.71 -6.24
C TRP A 51 12.70 9.40 -6.15
N GLU A 52 12.46 10.40 -6.99
CA GLU A 52 11.18 11.09 -7.07
C GLU A 52 10.08 10.11 -7.53
N GLU A 53 10.34 9.33 -8.58
CA GLU A 53 9.43 8.29 -9.08
C GLU A 53 9.11 7.21 -8.03
N ALA A 54 10.11 6.82 -7.21
CA ALA A 54 9.87 5.90 -6.10
C ALA A 54 8.97 6.51 -5.01
N GLY A 55 9.09 7.82 -4.78
CA GLY A 55 8.25 8.57 -3.85
C GLY A 55 6.80 8.68 -4.34
N ASP A 56 6.61 8.94 -5.64
CA ASP A 56 5.28 9.00 -6.25
C ASP A 56 4.61 7.62 -6.22
N CYS A 57 5.33 6.56 -6.54
CA CYS A 57 4.83 5.18 -6.42
C CYS A 57 4.41 4.83 -4.99
N TRP A 58 5.14 5.30 -3.98
CA TRP A 58 4.74 5.10 -2.59
C TRP A 58 3.38 5.75 -2.29
N GLN A 59 3.12 6.95 -2.80
CA GLN A 59 1.82 7.61 -2.62
C GLN A 59 0.71 6.83 -3.32
N ASP A 60 0.95 6.35 -4.55
CA ASP A 60 -0.03 5.56 -5.29
C ASP A 60 -0.36 4.24 -4.57
N VAL A 61 0.65 3.54 -4.05
CA VAL A 61 0.46 2.32 -3.25
C VAL A 61 -0.30 2.63 -1.96
N TYR A 62 0.04 3.72 -1.27
CA TYR A 62 -0.66 4.15 -0.07
C TYR A 62 -2.14 4.41 -0.35
N GLN A 63 -2.45 5.13 -1.44
CA GLN A 63 -3.82 5.42 -1.84
C GLN A 63 -4.57 4.13 -2.18
N PHE A 64 -3.98 3.25 -3.00
CA PHE A 64 -4.57 1.96 -3.33
C PHE A 64 -4.88 1.12 -2.09
N VAL A 65 -3.94 1.02 -1.14
CA VAL A 65 -4.16 0.30 0.13
C VAL A 65 -5.25 0.95 0.96
N SER A 66 -5.27 2.28 1.03
CA SER A 66 -6.31 3.03 1.73
C SER A 66 -7.71 2.73 1.18
N ASP A 67 -7.83 2.64 -0.15
CA ASP A 67 -9.10 2.38 -0.85
C ASP A 67 -9.54 0.91 -0.78
N THR A 68 -8.60 -0.03 -0.69
CA THR A 68 -8.89 -1.48 -0.76
C THR A 68 -9.04 -2.14 0.60
N CYS A 69 -8.41 -1.59 1.64
CA CYS A 69 -8.50 -2.12 2.99
C CYS A 69 -9.72 -1.56 3.72
N VAL A 70 -10.43 -2.42 4.45
CA VAL A 70 -11.46 -1.99 5.38
C VAL A 70 -10.78 -1.55 6.67
N TRP A 71 -10.72 -0.25 6.87
CA TRP A 71 -10.22 0.31 8.11
C TRP A 71 -11.31 0.25 9.18
N PRO A 72 -10.96 -0.07 10.44
CA PRO A 72 -11.91 0.09 11.53
C PRO A 72 -12.35 1.55 11.55
N LEU A 73 -13.65 1.79 11.66
CA LEU A 73 -14.14 3.13 11.96
C LEU A 73 -13.45 3.58 13.26
N PRO A 74 -13.01 4.85 13.35
CA PRO A 74 -12.58 5.38 14.63
C PRO A 74 -13.69 5.08 15.64
N GLU A 75 -13.31 4.51 16.79
CA GLU A 75 -14.27 4.26 17.87
C GLU A 75 -15.05 5.55 18.06
N ALA A 76 -16.36 5.50 17.83
CA ALA A 76 -17.21 6.65 18.09
C ALA A 76 -17.01 6.97 19.57
N GLU A 77 -16.34 8.09 19.88
CA GLU A 77 -16.49 8.69 21.20
C GLU A 77 -18.00 8.79 21.42
N ASP A 78 -18.49 8.16 22.50
CA ASP A 78 -19.89 8.02 22.89
C ASP A 78 -20.69 9.33 22.68
N GLY A 79 -21.21 9.47 21.47
CA GLY A 79 -21.86 10.66 20.95
C GLY A 79 -22.94 10.23 19.98
N GLN A 80 -23.82 9.37 20.48
CA GLN A 80 -25.15 9.00 20.00
C GLN A 80 -25.64 9.87 18.83
N ALA A 81 -25.49 9.38 17.60
CA ALA A 81 -26.22 9.94 16.47
C ALA A 81 -27.63 9.36 16.53
N GLU A 82 -28.60 10.13 17.06
CA GLU A 82 -30.02 9.83 16.88
C GLU A 82 -30.32 9.83 15.38
N SER A 83 -30.53 8.63 14.82
CA SER A 83 -31.16 8.48 13.52
C SER A 83 -32.58 9.03 13.63
N GLY A 84 -32.81 10.23 13.13
CA GLY A 84 -34.14 10.81 13.04
C GLY A 84 -35.07 9.88 12.25
N GLU A 85 -36.18 9.49 12.88
CA GLU A 85 -37.32 8.89 12.20
C GLU A 85 -37.78 9.82 11.07
N GLU A 86 -37.74 9.33 9.83
CA GLU A 86 -38.45 9.95 8.72
C GLU A 86 -39.95 9.74 8.95
N ASP A 87 -40.60 10.75 9.52
CA ASP A 87 -42.05 10.81 9.65
C ASP A 87 -42.65 11.00 8.25
N ALA A 88 -43.26 9.94 7.72
CA ALA A 88 -43.98 9.98 6.46
C ALA A 88 -45.29 10.74 6.66
N SER A 89 -45.43 11.91 6.02
CA SER A 89 -46.71 12.62 5.87
C SER A 89 -46.81 13.31 4.53
#